data_AF-A0A0L0SUX2-F1
#
_entry.id   AF-A0A0L0SUX2-F1
#
_cell.length_a   1.000
_cell.length_b   1.000
_cell.length_c   1.000
_cell.angle_alpha   90.00
_cell.angle_beta   90.00
_cell.angle_gamma   90.00
#
_symmetry.space_group_name_H-M   'P 1'
#
loop_
_entity.id
_entity.type
_entity.pdbx_description
1 polymer ?
#
loop_
_entity_poly.entity_id
_entity_poly.type
_entity_poly.pdbx_seq_one_letter_code
_entity_poly.pdbx_strand_id
1 'polypeptide(L)'
;MSFRDVRALTERMRFLGYPKLISVEAFRQPNFELVAELLVWLVKSYDPQADISVDISTEPERVNLVKSVAQFLASKAQLKLNLRKLYAGDGTAVKELLKLTDLFMAAQRVLDDDARGVVCVFGQ
;
A
#
# COMPACT_ATOMS: atom_id res chain seq x y z
N MET A 1 -3.21 14.19 -11.52
CA MET A 1 -2.43 12.93 -11.55
C MET A 1 -1.60 12.91 -12.82
N SER A 2 -0.35 12.44 -12.83
CA SER A 2 0.32 12.16 -14.10
C SER A 2 0.18 10.68 -14.44
N PHE A 3 -0.02 10.35 -15.72
CA PHE A 3 -0.05 8.98 -16.22
C PHE A 3 1.14 8.13 -15.74
N ARG A 4 2.29 8.77 -15.56
CA ARG A 4 3.51 8.18 -15.00
C ARG A 4 3.32 7.61 -13.58
N ASP A 5 2.57 8.29 -12.72
CA ASP A 5 2.35 7.86 -11.32
C ASP A 5 1.58 6.53 -11.26
N VAL A 6 0.52 6.40 -12.06
CA VAL A 6 -0.31 5.18 -12.08
C VAL A 6 0.44 3.99 -12.62
N ARG A 7 1.24 4.22 -13.67
CA ARG A 7 2.09 3.18 -14.24
C ARG A 7 3.12 2.70 -13.22
N ALA A 8 3.77 3.64 -12.55
CA ALA A 8 4.73 3.35 -11.47
C ALA A 8 4.09 2.57 -10.31
N LEU A 9 2.82 2.87 -9.96
CA LEU A 9 2.08 2.12 -8.94
C LEU A 9 1.81 0.69 -9.41
N THR A 10 1.35 0.53 -10.66
CA THR A 10 1.01 -0.77 -11.23
C THR A 10 2.23 -1.68 -11.32
N GLU A 11 3.38 -1.12 -11.74
CA GLU A 11 4.66 -1.84 -11.78
C GLU A 11 5.10 -2.29 -10.39
N ARG A 12 5.00 -1.41 -9.37
CA ARG A 12 5.33 -1.74 -7.98
C ARG A 12 4.39 -2.79 -7.39
N MET A 13 3.08 -2.67 -7.62
CA MET A 13 2.09 -3.66 -7.17
C MET A 13 2.33 -5.03 -7.81
N ARG A 14 2.69 -5.06 -9.10
CA ARG A 14 3.07 -6.30 -9.77
C ARG A 14 4.35 -6.91 -9.21
N PHE A 15 5.34 -6.09 -8.84
CA PHE A 15 6.56 -6.55 -8.17
C PHE A 15 6.26 -7.18 -6.81
N LEU A 16 5.31 -6.60 -6.05
CA LEU A 16 4.86 -7.15 -4.76
C LEU A 16 4.03 -8.44 -4.92
N GLY A 17 3.63 -8.82 -6.14
CA GLY A 17 2.83 -10.02 -6.39
C GLY A 17 1.32 -9.80 -6.36
N TYR A 18 0.84 -8.57 -6.55
CA TYR A 18 -0.59 -8.28 -6.63
C TYR A 18 -1.24 -9.02 -7.81
N PRO A 19 -2.24 -9.88 -7.58
CA PRO A 19 -2.78 -10.75 -8.63
C PRO A 19 -3.70 -10.02 -9.62
N LYS A 20 -4.25 -8.85 -9.26
CA LYS A 20 -5.17 -8.09 -10.11
C LYS A 20 -4.45 -7.02 -10.93
N LEU A 21 -4.88 -6.84 -12.18
CA LEU A 21 -4.40 -5.76 -13.03
C LEU A 21 -5.09 -4.45 -12.66
N ILE A 22 -4.30 -3.41 -12.42
CA ILE A 22 -4.80 -2.07 -12.11
C ILE A 22 -4.85 -1.27 -13.41
N SER A 23 -6.05 -0.92 -13.86
CA SER A 23 -6.21 -0.07 -15.06
C SER A 23 -5.86 1.38 -14.76
N VAL A 24 -5.12 2.02 -15.68
CA VAL A 24 -4.75 3.44 -15.56
C VAL A 24 -5.97 4.39 -15.52
N GLU A 25 -7.08 3.94 -16.09
CA GLU A 25 -8.33 4.70 -16.17
C GLU A 25 -9.12 4.68 -14.87
N ALA A 26 -8.84 3.72 -13.98
CA ALA A 26 -9.56 3.56 -12.72
C ALA A 26 -9.39 4.76 -11.77
N PHE A 27 -8.34 5.55 -11.95
CA PHE A 27 -8.07 6.76 -11.18
C PHE A 27 -8.35 8.06 -11.94
N ARG A 28 -8.97 8.00 -13.13
CA ARG A 28 -9.48 9.22 -13.80
C ARG A 28 -10.67 9.81 -13.05
N GLN A 29 -11.39 8.97 -12.31
CA GLN A 29 -12.50 9.34 -11.44
C GLN A 29 -12.16 8.89 -10.02
N PRO A 30 -12.70 9.55 -8.98
CA PRO A 30 -12.49 9.12 -7.60
C PRO A 30 -13.00 7.69 -7.41
N ASN A 31 -12.07 6.76 -7.17
CA ASN A 31 -12.39 5.35 -6.97
C ASN A 31 -11.83 4.88 -5.63
N PHE A 32 -12.64 5.09 -4.58
CA PHE A 32 -12.26 4.68 -3.23
C PHE A 32 -12.23 3.15 -3.07
N GLU A 33 -13.11 2.42 -3.74
CA GLU A 33 -13.19 0.96 -3.64
C GLU A 33 -11.88 0.30 -4.03
N LEU A 34 -11.29 0.74 -5.16
CA LEU A 34 -10.00 0.26 -5.60
C LEU A 34 -8.88 0.65 -4.61
N VAL A 35 -8.90 1.87 -4.08
CA VAL A 35 -7.90 2.31 -3.10
C VAL A 35 -7.99 1.49 -1.81
N ALA A 36 -9.21 1.22 -1.32
CA ALA A 36 -9.44 0.40 -0.14
C ALA A 36 -8.94 -1.03 -0.36
N GLU A 37 -9.26 -1.65 -1.51
CA GLU A 37 -8.77 -2.99 -1.86
C GLU A 37 -7.24 -3.04 -1.87
N LEU A 38 -6.58 -2.05 -2.51
CA LEU A 38 -5.12 -1.96 -2.55
C LEU A 38 -4.51 -1.81 -1.15
N LEU A 39 -5.10 -0.95 -0.30
CA LEU A 39 -4.60 -0.73 1.07
C LEU A 39 -4.70 -2.00 1.91
N VAL A 40 -5.84 -2.67 1.88
CA VAL A 40 -6.06 -3.93 2.61
C VAL A 40 -5.06 -4.97 2.15
N TRP A 41 -4.89 -5.12 0.83
CA TRP A 41 -3.96 -6.09 0.29
C TRP A 41 -2.52 -5.80 0.71
N LEU A 42 -2.09 -4.53 0.65
CA LEU A 42 -0.75 -4.13 1.07
C LEU A 42 -0.47 -4.42 2.55
N VAL A 43 -1.43 -4.12 3.43
CA VAL A 43 -1.29 -4.40 4.86
C VAL A 43 -1.24 -5.91 5.12
N LYS A 44 -2.14 -6.68 4.51
CA LYS A 44 -2.16 -8.15 4.65
C LYS A 44 -0.92 -8.81 4.04
N SER A 45 -0.34 -8.23 2.99
CA SER A 45 0.91 -8.70 2.38
C SER A 45 2.12 -8.53 3.30
N TYR A 46 2.04 -7.63 4.28
CA TYR A 46 3.13 -7.40 5.22
C TYR A 46 2.93 -8.13 6.54
N ASP A 47 1.70 -8.09 7.05
CA ASP A 47 1.33 -8.79 8.27
C ASP A 47 -0.01 -9.49 8.01
N PRO A 48 0.01 -10.82 7.80
CA PRO A 48 -1.22 -11.58 7.55
C PRO A 48 -2.13 -11.63 8.80
N GLN A 49 -1.64 -11.24 9.97
CA GLN A 49 -2.41 -11.15 11.21
C GLN A 49 -2.98 -9.75 11.46
N ALA A 50 -2.72 -8.78 10.55
CA ALA A 50 -3.27 -7.44 10.68
C ALA A 50 -4.80 -7.47 10.64
N ASP A 51 -5.42 -7.02 11.73
CA ASP A 51 -6.86 -6.85 11.84
C ASP A 51 -7.27 -5.53 11.17
N ILE A 52 -7.71 -5.62 9.92
CA ILE A 52 -8.20 -4.48 9.13
C ILE A 52 -9.61 -4.83 8.64
N SER A 53 -10.59 -3.99 8.97
CA SER A 53 -11.94 -4.12 8.42
C SER A 53 -11.91 -3.90 6.91
N VAL A 54 -12.57 -4.77 6.17
CA VAL A 54 -12.74 -4.68 4.72
C VAL A 54 -14.11 -4.11 4.33
N ASP A 55 -14.96 -3.80 5.31
CA ASP A 55 -16.26 -3.20 5.03
C ASP A 55 -16.09 -1.74 4.57
N ILE A 56 -16.72 -1.44 3.44
CA ILE A 56 -16.76 -0.10 2.84
C ILE A 56 -18.20 0.30 2.49
N SER A 57 -19.18 -0.43 3.04
CA SER A 57 -20.60 -0.29 2.73
C SER A 57 -21.14 1.06 3.23
N THR A 58 -20.60 1.54 4.35
CA THR A 58 -21.02 2.80 4.98
C THR A 58 -19.88 3.80 5.06
N GLU A 59 -20.20 5.10 5.04
CA GLU A 59 -19.21 6.17 5.21
C GLU A 59 -18.33 6.02 6.48
N PRO A 60 -18.88 5.71 7.69
CA PRO A 60 -18.04 5.52 8.87
C PRO A 60 -17.06 4.36 8.72
N GLU A 61 -17.47 3.24 8.11
CA GLU A 61 -16.59 2.08 7.88
C GLU A 61 -15.44 2.43 6.94
N ARG A 62 -15.69 3.20 5.87
CA ARG A 62 -14.63 3.68 4.97
C ARG A 62 -13.59 4.54 5.70
N VAL A 63 -14.03 5.43 6.58
CA VAL A 63 -13.13 6.26 7.39
C VAL A 63 -12.37 5.40 8.39
N ASN A 64 -13.02 4.40 8.98
CA ASN A 64 -12.41 3.45 9.89
C ASN A 64 -11.29 2.64 9.21
N LEU A 65 -11.53 2.11 8.01
CA LEU A 65 -10.54 1.40 7.20
C LEU A 65 -9.27 2.24 7.00
N VAL A 66 -9.43 3.48 6.53
CA VAL A 66 -8.28 4.37 6.23
C VAL A 66 -7.52 4.74 7.51
N LYS A 67 -8.22 4.90 8.64
CA LYS A 67 -7.59 5.13 9.96
C LYS A 67 -6.80 3.92 10.45
N SER A 68 -7.38 2.72 10.40
CA SER A 68 -6.73 1.48 10.86
C SER A 68 -5.47 1.21 10.05
N VAL A 69 -5.52 1.36 8.73
CA VAL A 69 -4.35 1.22 7.85
C VAL A 69 -3.27 2.25 8.20
N ALA A 70 -3.64 3.51 8.41
CA ALA A 70 -2.67 4.54 8.76
C ALA A 70 -2.04 4.31 10.14
N GLN A 71 -2.81 3.85 11.13
CA GLN A 71 -2.28 3.49 12.44
C GLN A 71 -1.30 2.33 12.33
N PHE A 72 -1.65 1.29 11.58
CA PHE A 72 -0.78 0.15 11.33
C PHE A 72 0.56 0.59 10.71
N LEU A 73 0.50 1.43 9.66
CA LEU A 73 1.69 1.92 8.97
C LEU A 73 2.52 2.90 9.79
N ALA A 74 1.87 3.74 10.61
CA ALA A 74 2.56 4.61 11.55
C ALA A 74 3.30 3.81 12.63
N SER A 75 2.71 2.71 13.12
CA SER A 75 3.33 1.85 14.12
C SER A 75 4.46 0.99 13.57
N LYS A 76 4.27 0.36 12.39
CA LYS A 76 5.24 -0.58 11.84
C LYS A 76 6.32 0.07 11.01
N ALA A 77 5.96 1.10 10.25
CA ALA A 77 6.79 1.66 9.20
C ALA A 77 7.16 3.14 9.45
N GLN A 78 6.68 3.72 10.56
CA GLN A 78 6.80 5.14 10.92
C GLN A 78 6.47 6.09 9.74
N LEU A 79 5.57 5.65 8.86
CA LEU A 79 5.22 6.38 7.65
C LEU A 79 4.03 7.30 7.89
N LYS A 80 4.22 8.60 7.65
CA LYS A 80 3.15 9.60 7.75
C LYS A 80 2.39 9.71 6.43
N LEU A 81 1.17 9.21 6.41
CA LEU A 81 0.27 9.27 5.26
C LEU A 81 -0.86 10.29 5.45
N ASN A 82 -1.32 10.88 4.36
CA ASN A 82 -2.46 11.81 4.36
C ASN A 82 -3.77 11.06 4.13
N LEU A 83 -4.47 10.74 5.22
CA LEU A 83 -5.78 10.07 5.25
C LEU A 83 -6.81 10.71 4.31
N ARG A 84 -6.88 12.06 4.27
CA ARG A 84 -7.81 12.78 3.39
C ARG A 84 -7.56 12.51 1.90
N LYS A 85 -6.29 12.39 1.50
CA LYS A 85 -5.92 12.13 0.10
C LYS A 85 -6.20 10.68 -0.28
N LEU A 86 -6.00 9.76 0.66
CA LEU A 86 -6.38 8.34 0.49
C LEU A 86 -7.90 8.18 0.34
N TYR A 87 -8.68 8.84 1.19
CA TYR A 87 -10.14 8.80 1.13
C TYR A 87 -10.72 9.40 -0.15
N ALA A 88 -10.11 10.47 -0.67
CA ALA A 88 -10.55 11.08 -1.92
C ALA A 88 -10.54 10.10 -3.09
N GLY A 89 -9.65 9.09 -3.09
CA GLY A 89 -9.60 8.09 -4.16
C GLY A 89 -9.16 8.63 -5.52
N ASP A 90 -8.76 9.90 -5.58
CA ASP A 90 -8.35 10.61 -6.79
C ASP A 90 -6.86 10.43 -7.10
N GLY A 91 -6.39 11.18 -8.10
CA GLY A 91 -4.99 11.32 -8.46
C GLY A 91 -3.99 11.63 -7.33
N THR A 92 -4.47 12.12 -6.19
CA THR A 92 -3.66 12.39 -5.00
C THR A 92 -3.50 11.15 -4.11
N ALA A 93 -4.48 10.23 -4.10
CA ALA A 93 -4.41 8.97 -3.37
C ALA A 93 -3.25 8.10 -3.87
N VAL A 94 -3.04 8.05 -5.18
CA VAL A 94 -1.94 7.26 -5.77
C VAL A 94 -0.57 7.77 -5.39
N LYS A 95 -0.39 9.07 -5.18
CA LYS A 95 0.89 9.58 -4.67
C LYS A 95 1.18 9.08 -3.25
N GLU A 96 0.15 8.96 -2.43
CA GLU A 96 0.29 8.39 -1.08
C GLU A 96 0.48 6.87 -1.13
N LEU A 97 -0.22 6.16 -2.02
CA LEU A 97 0.00 4.73 -2.27
C LEU A 97 1.41 4.45 -2.79
N LEU A 98 1.96 5.31 -3.65
CA LEU A 98 3.32 5.17 -4.15
C LEU A 98 4.34 5.22 -3.01
N LYS A 99 4.23 6.20 -2.10
CA LYS A 99 5.10 6.28 -0.92
C LYS A 99 5.06 5.01 -0.07
N LEU A 100 3.86 4.47 0.09
CA LEU A 100 3.65 3.21 0.79
C LEU A 100 4.40 2.11 0.02
N THR A 101 4.04 1.82 -1.23
CA THR A 101 4.68 0.75 -2.02
C THR A 101 6.20 0.88 -2.13
N ASP A 102 6.75 2.09 -2.19
CA ASP A 102 8.19 2.34 -2.25
C ASP A 102 8.89 1.91 -0.96
N LEU A 103 8.29 2.20 0.20
CA LEU A 103 8.77 1.73 1.49
C LEU A 103 8.73 0.20 1.61
N PHE A 104 7.66 -0.45 1.15
CA PHE A 104 7.58 -1.92 1.15
C PHE A 104 8.59 -2.54 0.20
N MET A 105 8.77 -1.97 -0.98
CA MET A 105 9.77 -2.44 -1.93
C MET A 105 11.19 -2.26 -1.40
N ALA A 106 11.48 -1.14 -0.72
CA ALA A 106 12.76 -0.93 -0.05
C ALA A 106 12.97 -1.95 1.09
N ALA A 107 11.95 -2.21 1.91
CA ALA A 107 12.02 -3.22 2.97
C ALA A 107 12.24 -4.64 2.40
N GLN A 108 11.52 -5.02 1.35
CA GLN A 108 11.71 -6.31 0.67
C GLN A 108 13.12 -6.45 0.06
N ARG A 109 13.66 -5.37 -0.51
CA ARG A 109 15.03 -5.37 -1.03
C ARG A 109 16.08 -5.50 0.07
N VAL A 110 15.89 -4.87 1.22
CA VAL A 110 16.80 -5.05 2.36
C VAL A 110 16.77 -6.51 2.85
N LEU A 111 15.59 -7.16 2.83
CA LEU A 111 15.48 -8.58 3.17
C LEU A 111 16.16 -9.50 2.12
N ASP A 112 16.07 -9.16 0.82
CA ASP A 112 16.80 -9.90 -0.25
C ASP A 112 18.31 -9.63 -0.22
N ASP A 113 18.73 -8.40 0.10
CA ASP A 113 20.13 -8.03 0.24
C ASP A 113 20.75 -8.66 1.49
N ASP A 114 20.01 -8.82 2.58
CA ASP A 114 20.41 -9.66 3.72
C ASP A 114 20.42 -11.15 3.34
N ALA A 115 19.45 -11.66 2.58
CA ALA A 115 19.48 -13.03 2.07
C ALA A 115 20.63 -13.30 1.08
N ARG A 116 21.18 -12.24 0.45
CA ARG A 116 22.38 -12.27 -0.42
C ARG A 116 23.66 -11.83 0.31
N GLY A 117 23.53 -11.24 1.48
CA GLY A 117 24.58 -10.80 2.41
C GLY A 117 24.79 -11.77 3.57
N VAL A 118 23.98 -12.81 3.71
CA VAL A 118 24.20 -13.96 4.60
C VAL A 118 25.18 -14.95 3.95
N VAL A 119 26.37 -14.44 3.66
CA VAL A 119 27.59 -15.09 4.13
C VAL A 119 28.12 -14.15 5.21
N CYS A 120 27.95 -14.56 6.48
CA CYS A 120 28.35 -13.86 7.71
C CYS A 120 27.41 -12.69 8.08
N VAL A 121 26.59 -12.71 9.13
CA VAL A 121 26.86 -13.15 10.51
C VAL A 121 25.51 -13.36 11.20
N PHE A 122 25.08 -14.60 11.37
CA PHE A 122 24.38 -15.04 12.58
C PHE A 122 24.34 -16.58 12.60
N GLY A 123 25.23 -17.18 13.40
CA GLY A 123 25.10 -18.58 13.84
C GLY A 123 26.21 -19.55 13.45
N GLN A 124 27.45 -19.32 13.92
CA GLN A 124 28.05 -20.08 15.03
C GLN A 124 29.37 -19.43 15.46
#